data_AF-A0A7C2QL11-F1
#
_entry.id   AF-A0A7C2QL11-F1
#
_cell.length_a   1.000
_cell.length_b   1.000
_cell.length_c   1.000
_cell.angle_alpha   90.00
_cell.angle_beta   90.00
_cell.angle_gamma   90.00
#
_symmetry.space_group_name_H-M   'P 1'
#
loop_
_entity.id
_entity.type
_entity.pdbx_description
1 polymer ?
#
loop_
_entity_poly.entity_id
_entity_poly.type
_entity_poly.pdbx_seq_one_letter_code
_entity_poly.pdbx_strand_id
1 'polypeptide(L)'
;MVLSLAFSAAVLFFQRNAFADFTEVGGWIAGGNFRGGKIFATEVYNPGNYNLKLSFWAGQPVAFLESLDSPALQPGDFLVLSNVYNAPLERVYAALSSRCDFEVVSQTQRYRLIPLLPDIMVYPPGATSQPLCMAYRYHPQEYYSYVIRITGVRG
;
A
#
# COMPACT_ATOMS: atom_id res chain seq x y z
N MET A 1 -34.94 0.94 -8.29
CA MET A 1 -33.91 1.83 -8.89
C MET A 1 -33.26 2.74 -7.85
N VAL A 2 -34.02 3.52 -7.06
CA VAL A 2 -33.46 4.40 -6.00
C VAL A 2 -32.64 3.64 -4.94
N LEU A 3 -33.13 2.49 -4.47
CA LEU A 3 -32.43 1.68 -3.47
C LEU A 3 -31.08 1.16 -3.99
N SER A 4 -31.02 0.75 -5.25
CA SER A 4 -29.79 0.27 -5.89
C SER A 4 -28.75 1.38 -6.00
N LEU A 5 -29.16 2.59 -6.38
CA LEU A 5 -28.26 3.76 -6.44
C LEU A 5 -27.73 4.14 -5.05
N ALA A 6 -28.60 4.16 -4.04
CA ALA A 6 -28.20 4.43 -2.67
C ALA A 6 -27.20 3.39 -2.15
N PHE A 7 -27.43 2.11 -2.45
CA PHE A 7 -26.53 1.03 -2.06
C PHE A 7 -25.18 1.14 -2.77
N SER A 8 -25.16 1.40 -4.08
CA SER A 8 -23.92 1.64 -4.82
C SER A 8 -23.14 2.84 -4.27
N ALA A 9 -23.83 3.95 -3.97
CA ALA A 9 -23.19 5.12 -3.36
C ALA A 9 -22.60 4.82 -1.99
N ALA A 10 -23.31 4.03 -1.17
CA ALA A 10 -22.81 3.59 0.13
C ALA A 10 -21.57 2.70 -0.02
N VAL A 11 -21.59 1.71 -0.92
CA VAL A 11 -20.43 0.85 -1.22
C VAL A 11 -19.23 1.72 -1.63
N LEU A 12 -19.40 2.64 -2.58
CA LEU A 12 -18.32 3.52 -3.02
C LEU A 12 -17.78 4.37 -1.86
N PHE A 13 -18.64 4.93 -1.03
CA PHE A 13 -18.22 5.76 0.10
C PHE A 13 -17.45 4.98 1.15
N PHE A 14 -17.94 3.81 1.56
CA PHE A 14 -17.34 3.02 2.64
C PHE A 14 -16.10 2.24 2.19
N GLN A 15 -16.05 1.85 0.92
CA GLN A 15 -14.92 1.10 0.34
C GLN A 15 -13.87 2.01 -0.33
N ARG A 16 -14.05 3.34 -0.33
CA ARG A 16 -13.11 4.30 -0.95
C ARG A 16 -11.68 4.20 -0.45
N ASN A 17 -11.50 3.68 0.77
CA ASN A 17 -10.19 3.55 1.40
C ASN A 17 -9.42 2.29 0.97
N ALA A 18 -9.98 1.46 0.07
CA ALA A 18 -9.26 0.35 -0.51
C ALA A 18 -8.00 0.85 -1.22
N PHE A 19 -6.82 0.46 -0.75
CA PHE A 19 -5.53 0.89 -1.31
C PHE A 19 -5.33 2.42 -1.33
N ALA A 20 -5.94 3.13 -0.38
CA ALA A 20 -5.85 4.59 -0.33
C ALA A 20 -4.43 5.09 -0.02
N ASP A 21 -3.61 4.29 0.67
CA ASP A 21 -2.18 4.58 0.86
C ASP A 21 -1.43 4.62 -0.48
N PHE A 22 -1.65 3.65 -1.37
CA PHE A 22 -1.08 3.67 -2.71
C PHE A 22 -1.68 4.74 -3.62
N THR A 23 -2.95 5.07 -3.45
CA THR A 23 -3.59 6.16 -4.19
C THR A 23 -2.96 7.51 -3.81
N GLU A 24 -2.73 7.73 -2.51
CA GLU A 24 -2.09 8.93 -1.99
C GLU A 24 -0.62 9.04 -2.42
N VAL A 25 0.18 7.98 -2.23
CA VAL A 25 1.59 7.94 -2.67
C VAL A 25 1.68 8.10 -4.19
N GLY A 26 0.81 7.42 -4.95
CA GLY A 26 0.72 7.58 -6.40
C GLY A 26 0.46 9.03 -6.80
N GLY A 27 -0.45 9.72 -6.11
CA GLY A 27 -0.72 11.15 -6.30
C GLY A 27 0.51 12.02 -6.05
N TRP A 28 1.30 11.74 -5.00
CA TRP A 28 2.56 12.46 -4.74
C TRP A 28 3.61 12.23 -5.83
N ILE A 29 3.73 11.00 -6.32
CA ILE A 29 4.62 10.63 -7.42
C ILE A 29 4.20 11.39 -8.70
N ALA A 30 2.92 11.33 -9.06
CA ALA A 30 2.37 12.01 -10.24
C ALA A 30 2.50 13.55 -10.13
N GLY A 31 2.36 14.10 -8.92
CA GLY A 31 2.58 15.52 -8.62
C GLY A 31 4.04 15.96 -8.71
N GLY A 32 4.98 15.02 -8.82
CA GLY A 32 6.41 15.31 -8.96
C GLY A 32 7.11 15.61 -7.63
N ASN A 33 6.59 15.13 -6.50
CA ASN A 33 7.20 15.33 -5.18
C ASN A 33 8.53 14.55 -5.03
N PHE A 34 8.76 13.52 -5.85
CA PHE A 34 9.89 12.60 -5.76
C PHE A 34 10.73 12.62 -7.05
N ARG A 35 11.32 13.78 -7.37
CA ARG A 35 12.18 13.96 -8.56
C ARG A 35 13.65 13.69 -8.24
N GLY A 36 14.40 13.27 -9.25
CA GLY A 36 15.86 13.16 -9.20
C GLY A 36 16.42 11.77 -8.91
N GLY A 37 15.56 10.77 -8.65
CA GLY A 37 15.95 9.38 -8.48
C GLY A 37 14.89 8.42 -9.01
N LYS A 38 15.21 7.13 -9.02
CA LYS A 38 14.25 6.08 -9.36
C LYS A 38 13.30 5.85 -8.20
N ILE A 39 12.09 5.43 -8.51
CA ILE A 39 11.07 5.09 -7.52
C ILE A 39 10.93 3.58 -7.50
N PHE A 40 11.15 3.01 -6.32
CA PHE A 40 11.06 1.59 -6.06
C PHE A 40 9.88 1.28 -5.15
N ALA A 41 9.29 0.11 -5.34
CA ALA A 41 8.33 -0.49 -4.42
C ALA A 41 8.44 -2.01 -4.47
N THR A 42 7.77 -2.67 -3.53
CA THR A 42 7.86 -4.12 -3.30
C THR A 42 6.49 -4.80 -3.36
N GLU A 43 5.50 -4.15 -3.98
CA GLU A 43 4.18 -4.76 -4.16
C GLU A 43 4.31 -5.96 -5.10
N VAL A 44 3.83 -7.12 -4.62
CA VAL A 44 3.67 -8.33 -5.41
C VAL A 44 2.18 -8.69 -5.48
N TYR A 45 1.60 -8.65 -6.68
CA TYR A 45 0.23 -9.13 -6.89
C TYR A 45 0.21 -10.63 -7.20
N ASN A 46 1.03 -11.04 -8.15
CA ASN A 46 1.38 -12.43 -8.47
C ASN A 46 2.73 -12.45 -9.21
N PRO A 47 3.40 -13.62 -9.36
CA PRO A 47 4.70 -13.69 -10.04
C PRO A 47 4.66 -13.03 -11.42
N GLY A 48 5.59 -12.10 -11.65
CA GLY A 48 5.68 -11.32 -12.90
C GLY A 48 4.80 -10.05 -12.95
N ASN A 49 3.95 -9.81 -11.95
CA ASN A 49 3.16 -8.57 -11.85
C ASN A 49 3.46 -7.86 -10.53
N TYR A 50 4.30 -6.84 -10.63
CA TYR A 50 4.82 -6.09 -9.50
C TYR A 50 4.43 -4.62 -9.61
N ASN A 51 4.17 -3.98 -8.46
CA ASN A 51 3.88 -2.54 -8.37
C ASN A 51 2.75 -2.04 -9.29
N LEU A 52 1.82 -2.91 -9.66
CA LEU A 52 0.74 -2.57 -10.60
C LEU A 52 -0.13 -1.43 -10.06
N LYS A 53 -0.52 -1.48 -8.78
CA LYS A 53 -1.43 -0.48 -8.21
C LYS A 53 -0.74 0.85 -8.08
N LEU A 54 0.49 0.84 -7.55
CA LEU A 54 1.24 2.07 -7.36
C LEU A 54 1.58 2.72 -8.71
N SER A 55 2.00 1.93 -9.71
CA SER A 55 2.28 2.44 -11.06
C SER A 55 1.03 3.03 -11.72
N PHE A 56 -0.13 2.39 -11.54
CA PHE A 56 -1.41 2.90 -12.05
C PHE A 56 -1.74 4.28 -11.49
N TRP A 57 -1.71 4.45 -10.16
CA TRP A 57 -2.02 5.73 -9.53
C TRP A 57 -0.92 6.80 -9.73
N ALA A 58 0.34 6.38 -9.87
CA ALA A 58 1.46 7.26 -10.18
C ALA A 58 1.45 7.77 -11.62
N GLY A 59 0.70 7.14 -12.52
CA GLY A 59 0.70 7.45 -13.96
C GLY A 59 2.04 7.17 -14.65
N GLN A 60 2.93 6.41 -14.02
CA GLN A 60 4.24 6.05 -14.54
C GLN A 60 4.71 4.70 -13.96
N PRO A 61 5.60 3.96 -14.64
CA PRO A 61 6.16 2.72 -14.11
C PRO A 61 6.94 2.94 -12.81
N VAL A 62 6.66 2.12 -11.78
CA VAL A 62 7.43 2.06 -10.54
C VAL A 62 8.27 0.79 -10.51
N ALA A 63 9.58 0.93 -10.29
CA ALA A 63 10.53 -0.18 -10.35
C ALA A 63 10.31 -1.18 -9.20
N PHE A 64 10.34 -2.47 -9.52
CA PHE A 64 10.27 -3.51 -8.50
C PHE A 64 11.63 -3.69 -7.82
N LEU A 65 11.62 -3.63 -6.50
CA LEU A 65 12.76 -3.99 -5.67
C LEU A 65 12.60 -5.43 -5.20
N GLU A 66 13.28 -6.36 -5.88
CA GLU A 66 13.19 -7.79 -5.58
C GLU A 66 13.72 -8.15 -4.20
N SER A 67 14.77 -7.44 -3.75
CA SER A 67 15.34 -7.59 -2.42
C SER A 67 15.87 -6.27 -1.91
N LEU A 68 15.73 -6.03 -0.61
CA LEU A 68 16.40 -4.92 0.10
C LEU A 68 17.93 -5.04 0.02
N ASP A 69 18.43 -6.22 -0.28
CA ASP A 69 19.85 -6.51 -0.46
C ASP A 69 20.34 -6.21 -1.88
N SER A 70 19.44 -5.77 -2.77
CA SER A 70 19.76 -5.53 -4.17
C SER A 70 20.70 -4.32 -4.31
N PRO A 71 21.77 -4.42 -5.12
CA PRO A 71 22.68 -3.31 -5.41
C PRO A 71 22.02 -2.16 -6.21
N ALA A 72 20.71 -2.26 -6.47
CA ALA A 72 19.95 -1.32 -7.27
C ALA A 72 19.71 0.05 -6.61
N LEU A 73 19.76 0.13 -5.27
CA LEU A 73 19.50 1.38 -4.55
C LEU A 73 20.71 2.31 -4.61
N GLN A 74 20.49 3.54 -5.06
CA GLN A 74 21.49 4.60 -5.15
C GLN A 74 21.06 5.84 -4.38
N PRO A 75 22.00 6.70 -3.93
CA PRO A 75 21.64 7.98 -3.33
C PRO A 75 20.76 8.80 -4.29
N GLY A 76 19.65 9.31 -3.75
CA GLY A 76 18.61 10.03 -4.51
C GLY A 76 17.39 9.17 -4.86
N ASP A 77 17.50 7.84 -4.84
CA ASP A 77 16.37 6.94 -5.09
C ASP A 77 15.33 7.00 -3.97
N PHE A 78 14.09 6.68 -4.33
CA PHE A 78 12.94 6.62 -3.42
C PHE A 78 12.45 5.18 -3.30
N LEU A 79 12.10 4.77 -2.08
CA LEU A 79 11.54 3.47 -1.77
C LEU A 79 10.20 3.63 -1.06
N VAL A 80 9.14 3.08 -1.65
CA VAL A 80 7.80 3.01 -1.06
C VAL A 80 7.65 1.68 -0.34
N LEU A 81 7.39 1.74 0.97
CA LEU A 81 7.17 0.60 1.84
C LEU A 81 5.74 0.63 2.37
N SER A 82 4.95 -0.39 2.05
CA SER A 82 3.58 -0.54 2.54
C SER A 82 3.54 -1.58 3.64
N ASN A 83 2.79 -1.29 4.72
CA ASN A 83 2.64 -2.23 5.81
C ASN A 83 2.02 -3.57 5.37
N VAL A 84 1.24 -3.61 4.29
CA VAL A 84 0.64 -4.86 3.78
C VAL A 84 1.67 -5.78 3.15
N TYR A 85 2.65 -5.21 2.45
CA TYR A 85 3.65 -5.98 1.70
C TYR A 85 4.99 -6.11 2.43
N ASN A 86 5.21 -5.27 3.45
CA ASN A 86 6.49 -5.14 4.15
C ASN A 86 6.39 -5.33 5.66
N ALA A 87 5.27 -5.84 6.17
CA ALA A 87 5.13 -6.10 7.61
C ALA A 87 6.06 -7.24 8.10
N PRO A 88 6.67 -7.08 9.28
CA PRO A 88 6.73 -5.85 10.09
C PRO A 88 7.74 -4.85 9.51
N LEU A 89 7.33 -3.59 9.37
CA LEU A 89 8.14 -2.54 8.74
C LEU A 89 9.45 -2.28 9.49
N GLU A 90 9.46 -2.49 10.81
CA GLU A 90 10.63 -2.33 11.66
C GLU A 90 11.79 -3.23 11.23
N ARG A 91 11.48 -4.45 10.75
CA ARG A 91 12.52 -5.37 10.24
C ARG A 91 13.09 -4.87 8.93
N VAL A 92 12.25 -4.30 8.06
CA VAL A 92 12.68 -3.69 6.80
C VAL A 92 13.56 -2.48 7.05
N TYR A 93 13.18 -1.63 8.00
CA TYR A 93 14.00 -0.49 8.42
C TYR A 93 15.35 -0.93 8.97
N ALA A 94 15.37 -1.95 9.85
CA ALA A 94 16.61 -2.48 10.40
C ALA A 94 17.53 -3.03 9.29
N ALA A 95 16.97 -3.83 8.36
CA ALA A 95 17.72 -4.34 7.21
C ALA A 95 18.27 -3.21 6.33
N LEU A 96 17.44 -2.23 5.97
CA LEU A 96 17.85 -1.09 5.14
C LEU A 96 18.94 -0.26 5.83
N SER A 97 18.82 -0.01 7.14
CA SER A 97 19.76 0.81 7.92
C SER A 97 21.15 0.21 8.06
N SER A 98 21.27 -1.10 7.85
CA SER A 98 22.57 -1.78 7.82
C SER A 98 23.37 -1.49 6.54
N ARG A 99 22.71 -1.04 5.46
CA ARG A 99 23.31 -0.87 4.12
C ARG A 99 23.16 0.50 3.51
N CYS A 100 22.21 1.29 3.97
CA CYS A 100 21.90 2.59 3.41
C CYS A 100 21.69 3.61 4.53
N ASP A 101 22.12 4.83 4.26
CA ASP A 101 21.61 5.99 4.97
C ASP A 101 20.35 6.45 4.25
N PHE A 102 19.31 6.77 5.01
CA PHE A 102 18.04 7.16 4.44
C PHE A 102 17.24 8.07 5.38
N GLU A 103 16.28 8.78 4.80
CA GLU A 103 15.31 9.60 5.52
C GLU A 103 13.88 9.25 5.10
N VAL A 104 12.94 9.33 6.04
CA VAL A 104 11.51 9.22 5.73
C VAL A 104 11.04 10.58 5.24
N VAL A 105 10.79 10.69 3.94
CA VAL A 105 10.36 11.97 3.32
C VAL A 105 8.86 12.17 3.36
N SER A 106 8.08 11.09 3.46
CA SER A 106 6.62 11.15 3.56
C SER A 106 6.07 9.90 4.23
N GLN A 107 4.92 10.06 4.88
CA GLN A 107 4.15 8.98 5.47
C GLN A 107 2.68 9.23 5.19
N THR A 108 1.95 8.22 4.71
CA THR A 108 0.49 8.34 4.54
C THR A 108 -0.21 8.31 5.90
N GLN A 109 -1.43 8.84 5.94
CA GLN A 109 -2.31 8.53 7.06
C GLN A 109 -2.61 7.03 7.11
N ARG A 110 -3.11 6.58 8.26
CA ARG A 110 -3.61 5.21 8.42
C ARG A 110 -5.02 5.11 7.86
N TYR A 111 -5.18 4.32 6.82
CA TYR A 111 -6.47 4.04 6.22
C TYR A 111 -7.05 2.74 6.76
N ARG A 112 -8.37 2.71 6.87
CA ARG A 112 -9.13 1.49 7.18
C ARG A 112 -10.32 1.40 6.24
N LEU A 113 -10.62 0.17 5.83
CA LEU A 113 -11.86 -0.13 5.16
C LEU A 113 -13.00 -0.14 6.17
N ILE A 114 -14.06 0.60 5.86
CA ILE A 114 -15.28 0.59 6.66
C ILE A 114 -16.22 -0.43 5.99
N PRO A 115 -16.66 -1.47 6.71
CA PRO A 115 -17.60 -2.43 6.15
C PRO A 115 -18.96 -1.76 5.98
N LEU A 116 -19.63 -2.04 4.86
CA LEU A 116 -21.03 -1.62 4.70
C LEU A 116 -21.96 -2.38 5.66
N LEU A 117 -21.70 -3.68 5.86
CA LEU A 117 -22.45 -4.59 6.72
C LEU A 117 -21.46 -5.29 7.68
N PRO A 118 -20.98 -4.62 8.75
CA PRO A 118 -19.92 -5.15 9.63
C PRO A 118 -20.23 -6.52 10.24
N ASP A 119 -21.48 -6.74 10.61
CA ASP A 119 -22.01 -7.98 11.19
C ASP A 119 -21.88 -9.19 10.25
N ILE A 120 -21.99 -8.95 8.95
CA ILE A 120 -21.92 -9.98 7.91
C ILE A 120 -20.52 -10.05 7.30
N MET A 121 -19.84 -8.91 7.12
CA MET A 121 -18.61 -8.78 6.33
C MET A 121 -17.31 -8.94 7.11
N VAL A 122 -17.31 -8.87 8.45
CA VAL A 122 -16.08 -8.84 9.27
C VAL A 122 -15.83 -10.17 10.00
N TYR A 123 -14.57 -10.59 10.06
CA TYR A 123 -14.13 -11.68 10.94
C TYR A 123 -13.48 -11.15 12.25
N PRO A 124 -13.74 -11.76 13.43
CA PRO A 124 -14.63 -12.90 13.66
C PRO A 124 -16.11 -12.51 13.51
N PRO A 125 -16.98 -13.45 13.11
CA PRO A 125 -18.36 -13.13 12.77
C PRO A 125 -19.22 -12.81 14.00
N GLY A 126 -20.22 -11.95 13.80
CA GLY A 126 -21.41 -11.92 14.64
C GLY A 126 -22.35 -13.09 14.31
N ALA A 127 -23.67 -12.88 14.45
CA ALA A 127 -24.65 -13.87 14.03
C ALA A 127 -24.92 -13.78 12.52
N THR A 128 -24.81 -14.89 11.78
CA THR A 128 -25.32 -14.99 10.40
C THR A 128 -26.10 -16.29 10.22
N SER A 129 -27.20 -16.23 9.48
CA SER A 129 -28.01 -17.40 9.10
C SER A 129 -27.51 -18.08 7.82
N GLN A 130 -26.55 -17.48 7.10
CA GLN A 130 -26.13 -17.90 5.76
C GLN A 130 -24.62 -18.27 5.72
N PRO A 131 -24.26 -19.56 5.81
CA PRO A 131 -22.86 -20.00 5.88
C PRO A 131 -21.99 -19.58 4.68
N LEU A 132 -22.57 -19.41 3.49
CA LEU A 132 -21.85 -18.98 2.29
C LEU A 132 -21.31 -17.53 2.39
N CYS A 133 -21.97 -16.66 3.16
CA CYS A 133 -21.47 -15.31 3.43
C CYS A 133 -20.20 -15.32 4.29
N MET A 134 -19.85 -16.45 4.90
CA MET A 134 -18.65 -16.57 5.72
C MET A 134 -17.35 -16.53 4.91
N ALA A 135 -17.37 -16.95 3.64
CA ALA A 135 -16.19 -16.99 2.77
C ALA A 135 -15.79 -15.60 2.22
N TYR A 136 -16.72 -14.64 2.22
CA TYR A 136 -16.51 -13.29 1.69
C TYR A 136 -16.15 -12.26 2.76
N ARG A 137 -15.77 -12.72 3.95
CA ARG A 137 -15.42 -11.82 5.05
C ARG A 137 -14.00 -11.32 4.92
N TYR A 138 -13.83 -10.03 5.22
CA TYR A 138 -12.52 -9.45 5.32
C TYR A 138 -12.10 -9.38 6.80
N HIS A 139 -10.82 -9.58 7.03
CA HIS A 139 -10.21 -9.22 8.30
C HIS A 139 -9.95 -7.70 8.27
N PRO A 140 -10.32 -6.94 9.31
CA PRO A 140 -9.99 -5.53 9.38
C PRO A 140 -8.49 -5.33 9.23
N GLN A 141 -8.11 -4.56 8.22
CA GLN A 141 -6.73 -4.22 7.92
C GLN A 141 -6.56 -2.71 7.97
N GLU A 142 -5.44 -2.28 8.55
CA GLU A 142 -4.95 -0.92 8.38
C GLU A 142 -4.02 -0.89 7.17
N TYR A 143 -4.09 0.18 6.38
CA TYR A 143 -3.21 0.44 5.25
C TYR A 143 -2.45 1.73 5.50
N TYR A 144 -1.13 1.67 5.42
CA TYR A 144 -0.27 2.85 5.45
C TYR A 144 1.08 2.55 4.79
N SER A 145 1.67 3.60 4.24
CA SER A 145 2.93 3.52 3.51
C SER A 145 3.91 4.59 3.98
N TYR A 146 5.18 4.22 3.99
CA TYR A 146 6.31 5.14 4.14
C TYR A 146 6.98 5.34 2.79
N VAL A 147 7.34 6.58 2.49
CA VAL A 147 8.24 6.91 1.39
C VAL A 147 9.57 7.31 1.98
N ILE A 148 10.59 6.54 1.63
CA ILE A 148 11.96 6.71 2.09
C ILE A 148 12.79 7.23 0.93
N ARG A 149 13.71 8.16 1.21
CA ARG A 149 14.74 8.59 0.27
C ARG A 149 16.09 8.05 0.71
N ILE A 150 16.81 7.41 -0.21
CA ILE A 150 18.18 6.95 0.02
C ILE A 150 19.10 8.17 -0.05
N THR A 151 19.87 8.40 1.01
CA THR A 151 20.82 9.52 1.11
C THR A 151 22.27 9.06 0.98
N GLY A 152 22.54 7.78 1.23
CA GLY A 152 23.87 7.19 1.13
C GLY A 152 23.80 5.67 1.03
N VAL A 153 24.83 5.05 0.46
CA VAL A 153 24.98 3.58 0.41
C VAL A 153 26.26 3.23 1.18
N ARG A 154 26.14 2.31 2.13
CA ARG A 154 27.23 1.77 2.93
C ARG A 154 27.77 0.54 2.20
N GLY A 155 29.06 0.58 1.86
CA GLY A 155 29.78 -0.51 1.21
C GLY A 155 30.09 -1.67 2.13
#